data_AF-A0A2T1EMM1-F1
#
_entry.id   AF-A0A2T1EMM1-F1
#
_cell.length_a   1.000
_cell.length_b   1.000
_cell.length_c   1.000
_cell.angle_alpha   90.00
_cell.angle_beta   90.00
_cell.angle_gamma   90.00
#
_symmetry.space_group_name_H-M   'P 1'
#
loop_
_entity.id
_entity.type
_entity.pdbx_description
1 polymer ?
#
loop_
_entity_poly.entity_id
_entity_poly.type
_entity_poly.pdbx_seq_one_letter_code
_entity_poly.pdbx_strand_id
1 'polypeptide(L)' 'MGSIEEIAGKYDLPLASVHAAMTYYYDRREEIDRHTAESRAIVEELKRNSPPSPLQKKLRAIRGE' A
#
# COMPACT_ATOMS: atom_id res chain seq x y z
N MET A 1 12.26 -2.38 7.34
CA MET A 1 12.27 -3.85 7.15
C MET A 1 13.11 -4.40 8.29
N GLY A 2 12.54 -5.17 9.21
CA GLY A 2 13.35 -5.89 10.21
C GLY A 2 14.22 -6.94 9.52
N SER A 3 15.24 -7.47 10.20
CA SER A 3 16.04 -8.59 9.67
C SER A 3 15.16 -9.82 9.41
N ILE A 4 15.57 -10.70 8.49
CA ILE A 4 14.81 -11.91 8.14
C ILE A 4 14.61 -12.80 9.38
N GLU A 5 15.63 -12.85 10.24
CA GLU A 5 15.63 -13.55 11.52
C GLU A 5 14.65 -12.94 12.52
N GLU A 6 14.51 -11.61 12.52
CA GLU A 6 13.54 -10.91 13.38
C GLU A 6 12.11 -11.25 12.97
N ILE A 7 11.83 -11.29 11.66
CA ILE A 7 10.52 -11.67 11.12
C ILE A 7 10.22 -13.14 11.42
N ALA A 8 11.18 -14.03 11.20
CA ALA A 8 11.05 -15.45 11.50
C ALA A 8 10.74 -15.68 12.99
N GLY A 9 11.50 -15.05 13.89
CA GLY A 9 11.30 -15.16 15.33
C GLY A 9 9.99 -14.53 15.81
N LYS A 10 9.60 -13.37 15.27
CA LYS A 10 8.37 -12.67 15.67
C LYS A 10 7.10 -13.48 15.33
N TYR A 11 7.11 -14.20 14.22
CA TYR A 11 5.94 -14.92 13.72
C TYR A 11 6.06 -16.44 13.86
N ASP A 12 7.08 -16.94 14.56
CA ASP A 12 7.38 -18.37 14.73
C ASP A 12 7.39 -19.13 13.39
N LEU A 13 8.03 -18.52 12.38
CA LEU A 13 8.12 -19.06 11.03
C LEU A 13 9.48 -19.74 10.82
N PRO A 14 9.54 -20.84 10.05
CA PRO A 14 10.82 -21.39 9.60
C PRO A 14 11.60 -20.34 8.81
N LEU A 15 12.88 -20.16 9.12
CA LEU A 15 13.75 -19.18 8.45
C LEU A 15 13.76 -19.38 6.93
N ALA A 16 13.77 -20.64 6.48
CA ALA A 16 13.69 -21.00 5.06
C ALA A 16 12.41 -20.50 4.38
N SER A 17 11.27 -20.51 5.09
CA SER A 17 9.99 -20.01 4.56
C SER A 17 10.01 -18.50 4.35
N VAL A 18 10.64 -17.76 5.27
CA VAL A 18 10.81 -16.30 5.13
C VAL A 18 11.75 -15.99 3.96
N HIS A 19 12.86 -16.73 3.81
CA HIS A 19 13.73 -16.60 2.64
C HIS A 19 12.99 -16.89 1.32
N ALA A 20 12.20 -17.96 1.26
CA ALA A 20 11.43 -18.30 0.06
C ALA A 20 10.42 -17.19 -0.31
N ALA A 21 9.73 -16.62 0.69
CA ALA A 21 8.83 -15.50 0.49
C ALA A 21 9.55 -14.24 -0.03
N MET A 22 10.75 -13.96 0.49
CA MET A 22 11.57 -12.83 0.04
C MET A 22 12.07 -13.03 -1.39
N THR A 23 12.52 -14.23 -1.76
CA THR A 23 12.91 -14.55 -3.15
C THR A 23 11.74 -14.34 -4.10
N TYR A 24 10.56 -14.89 -3.77
CA TYR A 24 9.36 -14.70 -4.57
C TYR A 24 8.99 -13.21 -4.72
N TYR A 25 9.13 -12.41 -3.67
CA TYR A 25 8.90 -10.97 -3.74
C TYR A 25 9.89 -10.28 -4.68
N TYR A 26 11.18 -10.57 -4.56
CA TYR A 26 12.21 -9.93 -5.39
C TYR A 26 12.08 -10.30 -6.87
N ASP A 27 11.73 -11.55 -7.18
CA ASP A 27 11.46 -12.01 -8.54
C ASP A 27 10.29 -11.27 -9.20
N ARG A 28 9.36 -10.72 -8.39
CA ARG A 28 8.14 -10.04 -8.85
C ARG A 28 8.10 -8.56 -8.47
N ARG A 29 9.19 -8.00 -7.96
CA ARG A 29 9.19 -6.66 -7.38
C ARG A 29 8.74 -5.61 -8.39
N GLU A 30 9.23 -5.69 -9.61
CA GLU A 30 8.88 -4.75 -10.68
C GLU A 30 7.40 -4.81 -11.04
N GLU A 31 6.81 -6.00 -11.06
CA GLU A 31 5.38 -6.19 -11.32
C GLU A 31 4.53 -5.57 -10.20
N ILE A 32 4.90 -5.83 -8.94
CA ILE A 32 4.22 -5.30 -7.76
C ILE A 32 4.33 -3.77 -7.73
N ASP A 33 5.51 -3.22 -7.97
CA ASP A 33 5.74 -1.77 -7.98
C ASP A 33 4.93 -1.08 -9.09
N ARG A 34 4.90 -1.69 -10.29
CA ARG A 34 4.08 -1.23 -11.41
C ARG A 34 2.59 -1.25 -11.07
N HIS A 35 2.06 -2.36 -10.59
CA HIS A 35 0.65 -2.49 -10.23
C HIS A 35 0.27 -1.48 -9.12
N THR A 36 1.16 -1.25 -8.17
CA THR A 36 0.96 -0.26 -7.11
C THR A 36 0.95 1.17 -7.68
N ALA A 37 1.82 1.49 -8.64
CA ALA A 37 1.83 2.78 -9.31
C ALA A 37 0.57 3.02 -10.15
N GLU A 38 0.14 2.02 -10.92
CA GLU A 38 -1.10 2.05 -11.71
C GLU A 38 -2.32 2.27 -10.81
N SER A 39 -2.42 1.53 -9.71
CA SER A 39 -3.50 1.69 -8.72
C SER A 39 -3.55 3.09 -8.14
N ARG A 40 -2.39 3.68 -7.81
CA ARG A 40 -2.31 5.07 -7.33
C ARG A 40 -2.76 6.06 -8.40
N ALA A 41 -2.36 5.87 -9.65
CA ALA A 41 -2.75 6.75 -10.75
C ALA A 41 -4.28 6.75 -10.94
N ILE A 42 -4.91 5.58 -10.88
CA ILE A 42 -6.38 5.43 -10.95
C ILE A 42 -7.06 6.17 -9.81
N VAL A 43 -6.58 6.00 -8.57
CA VAL A 43 -7.15 6.68 -7.41
C VAL A 43 -7.04 8.21 -7.54
N GLU A 44 -5.91 8.73 -8.03
CA GLU A 44 -5.74 10.17 -8.24
C GLU A 44 -6.61 10.71 -9.37
N GLU A 45 -6.83 9.95 -10.44
CA GLU A 45 -7.77 10.30 -11.49
C GLU A 45 -9.21 10.36 -10.96
N LEU A 46 -9.62 9.35 -10.20
CA LEU A 46 -10.93 9.32 -9.56
C LEU A 46 -11.12 10.52 -8.62
N LYS A 47 -10.11 10.88 -7.81
CA LYS A 47 -10.17 12.06 -6.94
C LYS A 47 -10.34 13.36 -7.73
N ARG A 48 -9.64 13.53 -8.86
CA ARG A 48 -9.76 14.74 -9.71
C ARG A 48 -11.13 14.87 -10.35
N ASN A 49 -11.72 13.76 -10.74
CA ASN A 49 -12.99 13.73 -11.47
C ASN A 49 -14.22 13.61 -10.56
N SER A 50 -14.03 13.30 -9.27
CA SER A 50 -15.13 13.14 -8.32
C SER A 50 -15.54 14.47 -7.67
N PRO A 51 -16.84 14.75 -7.52
CA PRO A 51 -17.31 15.89 -6.76
C PRO A 51 -16.90 15.77 -5.27
N PRO A 52 -16.87 16.89 -4.52
CA PRO A 52 -16.49 16.89 -3.12
C PRO A 52 -17.34 15.91 -2.32
N SER A 53 -16.69 15.14 -1.46
CA SER A 53 -17.41 14.17 -0.64
C SER A 53 -18.39 14.89 0.31
N PRO A 54 -19.49 14.23 0.74
CA PRO A 54 -20.41 14.83 1.71
C PRO A 54 -19.71 15.31 2.99
N LEU A 55 -18.66 14.59 3.42
CA LEU A 55 -17.83 15.00 4.55
C LEU A 55 -17.04 16.28 4.24
N GLN A 56 -16.41 16.38 3.06
CA GLN A 56 -15.71 17.60 2.65
C GLN A 56 -16.65 18.80 2.55
N LYS A 57 -17.87 18.61 2.06
CA LYS A 57 -18.90 19.66 2.03
C LYS A 57 -19.26 20.13 3.45
N LYS A 58 -19.48 19.18 4.38
CA LYS A 58 -19.72 19.51 5.80
C LYS A 58 -18.54 20.23 6.44
N LEU A 59 -17.31 19.80 6.16
CA LEU A 59 -16.10 20.41 6.72
C LEU A 59 -15.91 21.86 6.24
N ARG A 60 -16.15 22.13 4.95
CA ARG A 60 -16.14 23.49 4.38
C ARG A 60 -17.20 24.38 5.03
N ALA A 61 -18.43 23.87 5.17
CA ALA A 61 -19.50 24.59 5.84
C ALA A 61 -19.17 24.94 7.31
N ILE A 62 -18.49 24.05 8.04
CA ILE A 62 -18.03 24.32 9.42
C ILE A 62 -16.89 25.36 9.44
N ARG A 63 -16.00 25.35 8.44
CA ARG A 63 -14.90 26.31 8.31
C ARG A 63 -15.33 27.69 7.77
N GLY A 64 -16.57 27.84 7.32
CA GLY A 64 -17.09 29.07 6.71
C GLY A 64 -16.55 29.34 5.30
N GLU A 65 -16.10 28.29 4.61
CA GLU A 65 -15.62 28.32 3.21
C GLU A 65 -16.74 28.04 2.20
#